data_AF-A0A496XV19-F1
#
_entry.id   AF-A0A496XV19-F1
#
_cell.length_a   1.000
_cell.length_b   1.000
_cell.length_c   1.000
_cell.angle_alpha   90.00
_cell.angle_beta   90.00
_cell.angle_gamma   90.00
#
_symmetry.space_group_name_H-M   'P 1'
#
loop_
_entity.id
_entity.type
_entity.pdbx_description
1 polymer ?
#
loop_
_entity_poly.entity_id
_entity_poly.type
_entity_poly.pdbx_seq_one_letter_code
_entity_poly.pdbx_strand_id
1 'polypeptide(L)'
;MNKEAFTLMELIISVMIIGMVFVFSYQVFNFTKTNQKNINKSIQNNSTSSMKIKLIYMDLLNIKEKFEIDNKFNQNLDTIFLQTTNSMYSRHYSFVAYKVVDEKLYRVESSNKLRDDKFGMIKDIDMLFDDVEIFKIYENKNSKNKNKASKSKFVFIKTKTNTIRFEVASI
;
A
#
# COMPACT_ATOMS: atom_id res chain seq x y z
N MET A 1 -47.66 -48.43 -27.45
CA MET A 1 -46.78 -47.43 -26.80
C MET A 1 -47.68 -46.51 -25.99
N ASN A 2 -47.84 -46.78 -24.70
CA ASN A 2 -48.66 -45.95 -23.82
C ASN A 2 -47.82 -44.77 -23.38
N LYS A 3 -48.23 -43.56 -23.76
CA LYS A 3 -47.68 -42.32 -23.20
C LYS A 3 -48.41 -42.08 -21.88
N GLU A 4 -47.73 -42.26 -20.76
CA GLU A 4 -48.27 -41.88 -19.47
C GLU A 4 -48.31 -40.34 -19.40
N ALA A 5 -49.51 -39.81 -19.14
CA ALA A 5 -49.71 -38.38 -18.94
C ALA A 5 -49.41 -38.04 -17.49
N PHE A 6 -48.67 -36.94 -17.27
CA PHE A 6 -48.37 -36.43 -15.95
C PHE A 6 -49.65 -36.17 -15.15
N THR A 7 -49.65 -36.55 -13.88
CA THR A 7 -50.77 -36.23 -13.00
C THR A 7 -50.74 -34.74 -12.62
N LEU A 8 -51.92 -34.16 -12.37
CA LEU A 8 -52.05 -32.76 -11.97
C LEU A 8 -51.25 -32.45 -10.69
N MET A 9 -51.19 -33.41 -9.76
CA MET A 9 -50.42 -33.27 -8.51
C MET A 9 -48.90 -33.21 -8.77
N GLU A 10 -48.36 -34.05 -9.65
CA GLU A 10 -46.94 -34.00 -10.01
C GLU A 10 -46.57 -32.68 -10.70
N LEU A 11 -47.47 -32.12 -11.51
CA LEU A 11 -47.27 -30.81 -12.13
C LEU A 11 -47.16 -29.71 -11.05
N ILE A 12 -48.06 -29.69 -10.08
CA ILE A 12 -48.06 -28.70 -8.99
C ILE A 12 -46.79 -28.79 -8.15
N ILE A 13 -46.41 -30.02 -7.76
CA ILE A 13 -45.19 -30.27 -6.99
C ILE A 13 -43.96 -29.81 -7.77
N SER A 14 -43.90 -30.09 -9.08
CA SER A 14 -42.78 -29.68 -9.94
C SER A 14 -42.66 -28.15 -10.02
N VAL A 15 -43.76 -27.42 -10.19
CA VAL A 15 -43.76 -25.96 -10.23
C VAL A 15 -43.32 -25.36 -8.88
N MET A 16 -43.75 -25.93 -7.76
CA MET A 16 -43.30 -25.50 -6.43
C MET A 16 -41.80 -25.67 -6.24
N ILE A 17 -41.26 -26.84 -6.61
CA ILE A 17 -39.82 -27.13 -6.52
C ILE A 17 -39.04 -26.16 -7.41
N ILE A 18 -39.50 -25.93 -8.63
CA ILE A 18 -38.88 -24.98 -9.57
C ILE A 18 -38.86 -23.56 -8.99
N GLY A 19 -39.96 -23.10 -8.40
CA GLY A 19 -40.02 -21.79 -7.73
C GLY A 19 -39.01 -21.67 -6.58
N MET A 20 -38.88 -22.72 -5.77
CA MET A 20 -37.89 -22.78 -4.69
C MET A 20 -36.46 -22.71 -5.25
N VAL A 21 -36.17 -23.46 -6.32
CA VAL A 21 -34.86 -23.44 -7.00
C VAL A 21 -34.53 -22.04 -7.53
N PHE A 22 -35.49 -21.34 -8.13
CA PHE A 22 -35.28 -19.97 -8.61
C PHE A 22 -34.94 -18.99 -7.47
N VAL A 23 -35.63 -19.08 -6.33
CA VAL A 23 -35.34 -18.23 -5.17
C VAL A 23 -33.93 -18.50 -4.63
N PHE A 24 -33.56 -19.76 -4.44
CA PHE A 24 -32.20 -20.12 -4.00
C PHE A 24 -31.13 -19.69 -5.00
N SER A 25 -31.38 -19.90 -6.30
CA SER A 25 -30.46 -19.51 -7.37
C SER A 25 -30.21 -17.99 -7.37
N TYR A 26 -31.28 -17.20 -7.20
CA TYR A 26 -31.16 -15.75 -7.11
C TYR A 26 -30.33 -15.30 -5.89
N GLN A 27 -30.53 -15.93 -4.74
CA GLN A 27 -29.74 -15.65 -3.54
C GLN A 27 -28.26 -16.00 -3.74
N VAL A 28 -27.96 -17.17 -4.30
CA VAL A 28 -26.58 -17.61 -4.57
C VAL A 28 -25.90 -16.68 -5.59
N PHE A 29 -26.62 -16.25 -6.62
CA PHE A 29 -26.10 -15.32 -7.62
C PHE A 29 -25.73 -13.97 -7.00
N ASN A 30 -26.65 -13.41 -6.21
CA ASN A 30 -26.42 -12.13 -5.54
C ASN A 30 -25.26 -12.21 -4.54
N PHE A 31 -25.22 -13.28 -3.73
CA PHE A 31 -24.14 -13.53 -2.78
C PHE A 31 -22.77 -13.63 -3.49
N THR A 32 -22.70 -14.40 -4.58
CA THR A 32 -21.49 -14.53 -5.40
C THR A 32 -21.04 -13.19 -5.96
N LYS A 33 -21.97 -12.38 -6.51
CA LYS A 33 -21.68 -11.06 -7.06
C LYS A 33 -21.12 -10.10 -6.00
N THR A 34 -21.70 -10.09 -4.80
CA THR A 34 -21.19 -9.27 -3.69
C THR A 34 -19.81 -9.71 -3.23
N ASN A 35 -19.56 -11.02 -3.16
CA ASN A 35 -18.27 -11.56 -2.75
C ASN A 35 -17.17 -11.25 -3.76
N GLN A 36 -17.44 -11.38 -5.06
CA GLN A 36 -16.50 -10.99 -6.10
C GLN A 36 -16.10 -9.52 -5.99
N LYS A 37 -17.07 -8.62 -5.75
CA LYS A 37 -16.78 -7.20 -5.54
C LYS A 37 -15.87 -6.98 -4.33
N ASN A 38 -16.13 -7.67 -3.22
CA ASN A 38 -15.34 -7.54 -2.00
C ASN A 38 -13.92 -8.10 -2.17
N ILE A 39 -13.78 -9.25 -2.84
CA ILE A 39 -12.48 -9.86 -3.16
C ILE A 39 -11.67 -8.95 -4.10
N ASN A 40 -12.30 -8.40 -5.14
CA ASN A 40 -11.60 -7.47 -6.05
C ASN A 40 -11.12 -6.22 -5.30
N LYS A 41 -11.94 -5.69 -4.39
CA LYS A 41 -11.55 -4.56 -3.54
C LYS A 41 -10.38 -4.90 -2.62
N SER A 42 -10.38 -6.08 -2.00
CA SER A 42 -9.28 -6.50 -1.12
C SER A 42 -7.98 -6.74 -1.91
N ILE A 43 -8.06 -7.35 -3.09
CA ILE A 43 -6.92 -7.52 -4.01
C ILE A 43 -6.34 -6.17 -4.42
N GLN A 44 -7.19 -5.22 -4.82
CA GLN A 44 -6.76 -3.88 -5.22
C GLN A 44 -6.13 -3.09 -4.06
N ASN A 45 -6.69 -3.22 -2.84
CA ASN A 45 -6.10 -2.61 -1.65
C ASN A 45 -4.73 -3.22 -1.32
N ASN A 46 -4.59 -4.54 -1.46
CA ASN A 46 -3.31 -5.21 -1.24
C ASN A 46 -2.27 -4.84 -2.29
N SER A 47 -2.66 -4.72 -3.56
CA SER A 47 -1.75 -4.33 -4.65
C SER A 47 -1.30 -2.87 -4.53
N THR A 48 -2.19 -1.97 -4.10
CA THR A 48 -1.81 -0.56 -3.87
C THR A 48 -0.91 -0.42 -2.65
N SER A 49 -1.19 -1.14 -1.56
CA SER A 49 -0.30 -1.18 -0.38
C SER A 49 1.09 -1.73 -0.72
N SER A 50 1.16 -2.82 -1.50
CA SER A 50 2.44 -3.39 -1.93
C SER A 50 3.22 -2.44 -2.85
N MET A 51 2.53 -1.67 -3.71
CA MET A 51 3.17 -0.66 -4.56
C MET A 51 3.74 0.50 -3.73
N LYS A 52 3.03 0.96 -2.71
CA LYS A 52 3.51 2.01 -1.78
C LYS A 52 4.74 1.54 -0.99
N ILE A 53 4.73 0.31 -0.50
CA ILE A 53 5.89 -0.30 0.17
C ILE A 53 7.07 -0.41 -0.79
N LYS A 54 6.82 -0.90 -2.01
CA LYS A 54 7.84 -1.02 -3.06
C LYS A 54 8.44 0.34 -3.40
N LEU A 55 7.64 1.40 -3.47
CA LEU A 55 8.11 2.76 -3.72
C LEU A 55 9.13 3.21 -2.66
N ILE A 56 8.78 3.09 -1.38
CA ILE A 56 9.69 3.46 -0.28
C ILE A 56 10.95 2.58 -0.30
N TYR A 57 10.78 1.27 -0.54
CA TYR A 57 11.90 0.34 -0.65
C TYR A 57 12.88 0.76 -1.76
N MET A 58 12.37 1.08 -2.95
CA MET A 58 13.18 1.50 -4.09
C MET A 58 13.83 2.86 -3.88
N ASP A 59 13.13 3.80 -3.24
CA ASP A 59 13.70 5.11 -2.87
C ASP A 59 14.92 4.93 -1.95
N LEU A 60 14.82 4.02 -0.96
CA LEU A 60 15.86 3.74 0.02
C LEU A 60 17.02 2.87 -0.53
N LEU A 61 16.73 2.03 -1.52
CA LEU A 61 17.71 1.21 -2.21
C LEU A 61 18.56 2.06 -3.16
N ASN A 62 17.91 2.94 -3.94
CA ASN A 62 18.53 3.77 -4.96
C ASN A 62 18.98 5.14 -4.44
N ILE A 63 19.29 5.21 -3.15
CA ILE A 63 19.80 6.41 -2.50
C ILE A 63 21.17 6.77 -3.11
N LYS A 64 21.31 8.00 -3.58
CA LYS A 64 22.59 8.51 -4.10
C LYS A 64 23.52 9.04 -3.00
N GLU A 65 22.97 9.80 -2.07
CA GLU A 65 23.71 10.46 -0.99
C GLU A 65 23.15 10.03 0.36
N LYS A 66 23.85 10.28 1.47
CA LYS A 66 23.30 9.96 2.79
C LYS A 66 21.95 10.68 2.99
N PHE A 67 20.95 9.93 3.42
CA PHE A 67 19.66 10.51 3.78
C PHE A 67 19.72 11.18 5.15
N GLU A 68 18.89 12.19 5.34
CA GLU A 68 18.81 12.97 6.56
C GLU A 68 17.48 12.67 7.26
N ILE A 69 17.55 12.33 8.54
CA ILE A 69 16.36 12.18 9.39
C ILE A 69 16.24 13.43 10.26
N ASP A 70 15.07 14.04 10.25
CA ASP A 70 14.66 15.11 11.17
C ASP A 70 13.47 14.64 12.00
N ASN A 71 13.67 14.51 13.31
CA ASN A 71 12.66 14.08 14.28
C ASN A 71 12.39 15.15 15.35
N LYS A 72 12.73 16.42 15.08
CA LYS A 72 12.65 17.51 16.05
C LYS A 72 11.25 17.77 16.61
N PHE A 73 10.21 17.51 15.81
CA PHE A 73 8.82 17.84 16.19
C PHE A 73 8.09 16.69 16.88
N ASN A 74 8.41 15.44 16.56
CA ASN A 74 7.77 14.27 17.16
C ASN A 74 8.71 13.06 17.09
N GLN A 75 9.04 12.50 18.25
CA GLN A 75 9.92 11.34 18.35
C GLN A 75 9.36 10.08 17.69
N ASN A 76 8.06 10.05 17.38
CA ASN A 76 7.37 8.94 16.72
C ASN A 76 7.22 9.11 15.21
N LEU A 77 7.50 10.30 14.67
CA LEU A 77 7.31 10.63 13.26
C LEU A 77 8.59 11.25 12.71
N ASP A 78 9.40 10.42 12.06
CA ASP A 78 10.59 10.87 11.36
C ASP A 78 10.20 11.64 10.08
N THR A 79 10.82 12.79 9.85
CA THR A 79 10.83 13.43 8.53
C THR A 79 12.12 13.06 7.83
N ILE A 80 12.04 12.59 6.60
CA ILE A 80 13.19 12.01 5.91
C ILE A 80 13.42 12.75 4.62
N PHE A 81 14.66 13.19 4.40
CA PHE A 81 15.09 13.84 3.18
C PHE A 81 16.14 12.98 2.51
N LEU A 82 15.92 12.63 1.23
CA LEU A 82 16.85 11.81 0.48
C LEU A 82 16.89 12.23 -0.99
N GLN A 83 17.96 11.85 -1.67
CA GLN A 83 18.07 11.95 -3.12
C GLN A 83 18.07 10.55 -3.72
N THR A 84 17.19 10.31 -4.68
CA THR A 84 17.03 8.99 -5.32
C THR A 84 16.91 9.14 -6.84
N THR A 85 17.23 8.06 -7.55
CA THR A 85 16.93 7.91 -8.98
C THR A 85 15.54 7.35 -9.23
N ASN A 86 14.84 6.92 -8.17
CA ASN A 86 13.48 6.40 -8.26
C ASN A 86 12.47 7.57 -8.24
N SER A 87 12.13 8.06 -9.42
CA SER A 87 11.16 9.14 -9.62
C SER A 87 9.80 8.60 -10.05
N MET A 88 8.72 9.13 -9.47
CA MET A 88 7.36 8.86 -9.98
C MET A 88 7.03 9.72 -11.20
N TYR A 89 7.72 10.86 -11.36
CA TYR A 89 7.46 11.87 -12.39
C TYR A 89 8.55 11.91 -13.47
N SER A 90 9.17 10.75 -13.76
CA SER A 90 10.18 10.57 -14.81
C SER A 90 11.40 11.52 -14.77
N ARG A 91 11.81 11.95 -13.57
CA ARG A 91 13.01 12.76 -13.32
C ARG A 91 14.23 11.85 -13.08
N HIS A 92 15.40 12.26 -13.56
CA HIS A 92 16.62 11.48 -13.37
C HIS A 92 17.16 11.51 -11.93
N TYR A 93 17.05 12.66 -11.26
CA TYR A 93 17.51 12.85 -9.87
C TYR A 93 16.48 13.66 -9.10
N SER A 94 15.74 12.99 -8.24
CA SER A 94 14.69 13.60 -7.46
C SER A 94 15.10 13.71 -6.00
N PHE A 95 14.88 14.90 -5.44
CA PHE A 95 14.88 15.08 -3.99
C PHE A 95 13.51 14.68 -3.48
N VAL A 96 13.50 13.71 -2.58
CA VAL A 96 12.30 13.16 -1.99
C VAL A 96 12.29 13.48 -0.50
N ALA A 97 11.14 13.94 0.00
CA ALA A 97 10.88 14.01 1.43
C ALA A 97 9.70 13.11 1.80
N TYR A 98 9.88 12.35 2.88
CA TYR A 98 8.79 11.66 3.56
C TYR A 98 8.43 12.44 4.81
N LYS A 99 7.16 12.83 4.94
CA LYS A 99 6.67 13.58 6.09
C LYS A 99 5.27 13.15 6.45
N VAL A 100 5.00 13.02 7.74
CA VAL A 100 3.64 12.84 8.26
C VAL A 100 3.04 14.21 8.59
N VAL A 101 1.86 14.50 8.02
CA VAL A 101 1.06 15.71 8.30
C VAL A 101 -0.38 15.24 8.48
N ASP A 102 -1.03 15.67 9.58
CA ASP A 102 -2.41 15.29 9.92
C ASP A 102 -2.69 13.78 9.83
N GLU A 103 -1.82 12.97 10.46
CA GLU A 103 -1.87 11.49 10.44
C GLU A 103 -1.70 10.85 9.05
N LYS A 104 -1.23 11.60 8.04
CA LYS A 104 -1.02 11.08 6.69
C LYS A 104 0.43 11.12 6.29
N LEU A 105 0.99 10.00 5.82
CA LEU A 105 2.34 9.94 5.28
C LEU A 105 2.34 10.40 3.82
N TYR A 106 3.02 11.50 3.57
CA TYR A 106 3.23 12.04 2.23
C TYR A 106 4.65 11.77 1.75
N ARG A 107 4.76 11.52 0.44
CA ARG A 107 6.00 11.60 -0.33
C ARG A 107 5.95 12.87 -1.15
N VAL A 108 6.91 13.76 -0.90
CA VAL A 108 7.08 15.02 -1.63
C VAL A 108 8.28 14.85 -2.55
N GLU A 109 8.09 15.05 -3.84
CA GLU A 109 9.15 14.97 -4.84
C GLU A 109 9.43 16.35 -5.45
N SER A 110 10.70 16.68 -5.60
CA SER A 110 11.16 17.96 -6.14
C SER A 110 12.45 17.79 -6.93
N SER A 111 12.64 18.64 -7.95
CA SER A 111 13.91 18.75 -8.67
C SER A 111 15.02 19.40 -7.84
N ASN A 112 14.66 20.16 -6.80
CA ASN A 112 15.60 20.85 -5.92
C ASN A 112 15.53 20.32 -4.49
N LYS A 113 16.62 20.54 -3.73
CA LYS A 113 16.75 20.13 -2.33
C LYS A 113 15.63 20.75 -1.50
N LEU A 114 14.87 19.90 -0.82
CA LEU A 114 13.65 20.27 -0.09
C LEU A 114 13.90 21.04 1.22
N ARG A 115 15.17 21.30 1.58
CA ARG A 115 15.56 22.09 2.76
C ARG A 115 15.61 23.59 2.51
N ASP A 116 15.67 24.03 1.26
CA ASP A 116 15.67 25.46 0.99
C ASP A 116 14.22 25.98 1.06
N ASP A 117 13.97 26.94 1.95
CA ASP A 117 12.71 27.66 2.17
C ASP A 117 12.19 28.43 0.93
N LYS A 118 12.75 28.15 -0.26
CA LYS A 118 12.29 28.67 -1.54
C LYS A 118 11.13 27.79 -2.02
N PHE A 119 9.93 28.11 -1.52
CA PHE A 119 8.63 27.52 -1.87
C PHE A 119 8.20 27.69 -3.35
N GLY A 120 9.11 28.05 -4.26
CA GLY A 120 8.79 28.50 -5.61
C GLY A 120 8.87 27.47 -6.74
N MET A 121 9.18 26.19 -6.48
CA MET A 121 9.30 25.17 -7.55
C MET A 121 8.36 23.99 -7.33
N ILE A 122 7.89 23.44 -8.45
CA ILE A 122 6.93 22.33 -8.59
C ILE A 122 7.29 21.22 -7.60
N LYS A 123 6.44 21.06 -6.58
CA LYS A 123 6.49 19.94 -5.64
C LYS A 123 5.35 19.02 -5.99
N ASP A 124 5.67 17.80 -6.40
CA ASP A 124 4.65 16.77 -6.56
C ASP A 124 4.48 16.08 -5.21
N ILE A 125 3.23 15.95 -4.77
CA ILE A 125 2.90 15.47 -3.44
C ILE A 125 1.97 14.27 -3.59
N ASP A 126 2.45 13.11 -3.14
CA ASP A 126 1.70 11.87 -3.15
C ASP A 126 1.39 11.44 -1.72
N MET A 127 0.12 11.20 -1.42
CA MET A 127 -0.29 10.56 -0.16
C MET A 127 -0.06 9.06 -0.27
N LEU A 128 0.71 8.50 0.67
CA LEU A 128 1.01 7.07 0.71
C LEU A 128 0.15 6.33 1.72
N PHE A 129 0.07 6.78 2.98
CA PHE A 129 -0.72 6.10 4.00
C PHE A 129 -1.56 7.11 4.78
N ASP A 130 -2.79 6.73 5.09
CA ASP A 130 -3.66 7.43 6.03
C ASP A 130 -3.55 6.77 7.42
N ASP A 131 -4.03 7.47 8.46
CA ASP A 131 -4.12 6.99 9.84
C ASP A 131 -2.77 6.53 10.43
N VAL A 132 -1.68 7.21 10.09
CA VAL A 132 -0.31 6.91 10.51
C VAL A 132 -0.06 7.41 11.94
N GLU A 133 0.21 6.46 12.84
CA GLU A 133 0.57 6.73 14.24
C GLU A 133 2.08 6.81 14.44
N ILE A 134 2.84 5.99 13.72
CA ILE A 134 4.30 5.90 13.85
C ILE A 134 4.91 5.77 12.46
N PHE A 135 5.93 6.57 12.19
CA PHE A 135 6.77 6.44 11.00
C PHE A 135 8.23 6.63 11.43
N LYS A 136 9.04 5.57 11.31
CA LYS A 136 10.45 5.58 11.73
C LYS A 136 11.35 4.88 10.74
N ILE A 137 12.55 5.41 10.57
CA ILE A 137 13.64 4.74 9.84
C ILE A 137 14.88 4.63 10.73
N TYR A 138 15.42 3.42 10.79
CA TYR A 138 16.62 3.12 11.57
C TYR A 138 17.75 2.68 10.66
N GLU A 139 18.96 3.19 10.90
CA GLU A 139 20.18 2.63 10.31
C GLU A 139 20.81 1.64 11.29
N ASN A 140 21.11 0.43 10.82
CA ASN A 140 21.88 -0.51 11.60
C ASN A 140 23.37 -0.12 11.57
N LYS A 141 23.88 0.35 12.71
CA LYS A 141 25.30 0.72 12.88
C LYS A 141 26.19 -0.44 13.36
N ASN A 142 25.61 -1.62 13.65
CA ASN A 142 26.39 -2.76 14.14
C ASN A 142 26.99 -3.56 12.99
N SER A 143 28.12 -3.09 12.47
CA SER A 143 29.10 -3.99 11.86
C SER A 143 30.45 -3.80 12.53
N LYS A 144 30.79 -4.73 13.41
CA LYS A 144 32.11 -4.82 14.04
C LYS A 144 33.19 -5.33 13.07
N ASN A 145 32.85 -5.62 11.81
CA ASN A 145 33.80 -6.04 10.77
C ASN A 145 33.99 -4.92 9.74
N LYS A 146 35.16 -4.27 9.80
CA LYS A 146 35.58 -3.15 8.94
C LYS A 146 35.64 -3.47 7.44
N ASN A 147 35.43 -4.72 7.02
CA ASN A 147 35.70 -5.15 5.64
C ASN A 147 34.46 -5.51 4.79
N LYS A 148 33.22 -5.45 5.32
CA LYS A 148 31.97 -5.57 4.51
C LYS A 148 30.73 -5.32 5.37
N ALA A 149 30.61 -4.11 5.92
CA ALA A 149 29.42 -3.69 6.65
C ALA A 149 28.33 -3.26 5.66
N SER A 150 27.50 -4.18 5.16
CA SER A 150 26.25 -3.77 4.51
C SER A 150 25.41 -3.02 5.53
N LYS A 151 25.28 -1.70 5.33
CA LYS A 151 24.43 -0.84 6.16
C LYS A 151 22.99 -1.16 5.82
N SER A 152 22.31 -1.96 6.64
CA SER A 152 20.88 -2.17 6.46
C SER A 152 20.07 -1.04 7.08
N LYS A 153 18.97 -0.70 6.41
CA LYS A 153 18.01 0.32 6.84
C LYS A 153 16.69 -0.37 7.16
N PHE A 154 16.11 -0.08 8.31
CA PHE A 154 14.81 -0.63 8.70
C PHE A 154 13.76 0.46 8.64
N VAL A 155 12.63 0.15 8.01
CA VAL A 155 11.47 1.05 7.97
C VAL A 155 10.36 0.46 8.82
N PHE A 156 9.77 1.30 9.67
CA PHE A 156 8.65 0.97 10.52
C PHE A 156 7.52 1.96 10.29
N ILE A 157 6.37 1.47 9.86
CA ILE A 157 5.15 2.27 9.66
C ILE A 157 4.03 1.60 10.46
N LYS A 158 3.43 2.32 11.40
CA LYS A 158 2.24 1.88 12.12
C LYS A 158 1.07 2.77 11.73
N THR A 159 0.02 2.15 11.22
CA THR A 159 -1.29 2.77 10.99
C THR A 159 -2.30 2.20 11.99
N LYS A 160 -3.48 2.83 12.14
CA LYS A 160 -4.57 2.30 12.99
C LYS A 160 -4.94 0.85 12.64
N THR A 161 -4.84 0.47 11.37
CA THR A 161 -5.28 -0.84 10.87
C THR A 161 -4.16 -1.85 10.65
N ASN A 162 -2.91 -1.40 10.47
CA ASN A 162 -1.83 -2.27 10.02
C ASN A 162 -0.45 -1.80 10.51
N THR A 163 0.47 -2.74 10.69
CA THR A 163 1.89 -2.47 10.97
C THR A 163 2.74 -3.03 9.84
N ILE A 164 3.53 -2.15 9.21
CA ILE A 164 4.42 -2.48 8.09
C ILE A 164 5.85 -2.35 8.57
N ARG A 165 6.64 -3.39 8.32
CA ARG A 165 8.07 -3.44 8.64
C ARG A 165 8.83 -4.08 7.50
N PHE A 166 9.90 -3.45 7.05
CA PHE A 166 10.78 -4.04 6.06
C PHE A 166 12.21 -3.54 6.22
N GLU A 167 13.16 -4.36 5.79
CA GLU A 167 14.59 -4.07 5.77
C GLU A 167 15.04 -3.82 4.33
N VAL A 168 15.84 -2.78 4.14
CA VAL A 168 16.49 -2.45 2.89
C VAL A 168 17.99 -2.64 3.08
N ALA A 169 18.54 -3.68 2.45
CA ALA A 169 19.99 -3.89 2.44
C ALA A 169 20.64 -2.90 1.47
N SER A 170 21.64 -2.13 1.92
CA SER A 170 22.51 -1.41 1.00
C SER A 170 23.46 -2.40 0.33
N ILE A 171 23.37 -2.44 -1.00
CA ILE A 171 24.28 -3.14 -1.92
C ILE A 171 25.57 -2.33 -2.07
#